data_AF-A0A5M4ASQ9-F1
#
_entry.id   AF-A0A5M4ASQ9-F1
#
_cell.length_a   1.000
_cell.length_b   1.000
_cell.length_c   1.000
_cell.angle_alpha   90.00
_cell.angle_beta   90.00
_cell.angle_gamma   90.00
#
_symmetry.space_group_name_H-M   'P 1'
#
loop_
_entity.id
_entity.type
_entity.pdbx_description
1 polymer ?
#
loop_
_entity_poly.entity_id
_entity_poly.type
_entity_poly.pdbx_seq_one_letter_code
_entity_poly.pdbx_strand_id
1 'polypeptide(L)'
;MHKARSSYHTENPYTRTLQRFILFFALALISIIQANAQPYFPEDMIEVSGKLIDTETGDIVPYAHIVNQRVHGGTISDKEGVFSVQADPADTLTVNAMGFKTMKIIVADYLKKNKTIVIYKMAPIRYLVGEVKVTGKNKKLDLYGVPQGNESKVPVELRSDDFNKKPHWTSAIFSPLSFLHYKLNKHEKSKRKAMAAIITESQWDKFKLVYNKDILHRITGLEGDTLDDFMIYCNIHMNLYYSATSLEVDQRVRELFKQYEADKMPGGSITN
;
A
#
# COMPACT_ATOMS: atom_id res chain seq x y z
N MET A 1 -42.12 32.32 58.63
CA MET A 1 -41.18 31.19 58.44
C MET A 1 -41.90 29.89 58.76
N HIS A 2 -42.18 29.02 57.78
CA HIS A 2 -41.88 27.58 57.81
C HIS A 2 -42.57 26.83 56.65
N LYS A 3 -41.71 26.19 55.85
CA LYS A 3 -41.89 25.14 54.82
C LYS A 3 -43.00 24.10 55.10
N ALA A 4 -43.65 23.63 54.03
CA ALA A 4 -43.85 22.21 53.63
C ALA A 4 -45.02 22.13 52.63
N ARG A 5 -45.10 21.27 51.61
CA ARG A 5 -44.27 20.18 51.08
C ARG A 5 -44.75 19.96 49.63
N SER A 6 -43.84 19.63 48.73
CA SER A 6 -44.14 19.16 47.38
C SER A 6 -44.87 17.82 47.46
N SER A 7 -46.08 17.75 46.89
CA SER A 7 -46.85 16.51 46.77
C SER A 7 -46.66 15.96 45.37
N TYR A 8 -45.92 14.85 45.30
CA TYR A 8 -45.70 14.05 44.11
C TYR A 8 -47.03 13.56 43.56
N HIS A 9 -47.31 13.84 42.28
CA HIS A 9 -48.42 13.22 41.57
C HIS A 9 -48.07 11.75 41.35
N THR A 10 -48.62 10.87 42.18
CA THR A 10 -48.48 9.42 42.01
C THR A 10 -49.35 9.00 40.84
N GLU A 11 -48.73 8.80 39.68
CA GLU A 11 -49.43 8.19 38.54
C GLU A 11 -49.94 6.80 38.94
N ASN A 12 -51.23 6.58 38.70
CA ASN A 12 -51.95 5.38 39.11
C ASN A 12 -51.31 4.12 38.47
N PRO A 13 -50.85 3.12 39.24
CA PRO A 13 -50.16 1.95 38.70
C PRO A 13 -51.00 1.15 37.69
N TYR A 14 -52.34 1.24 37.76
CA TYR A 14 -53.24 0.56 36.82
C TYR A 14 -53.21 1.16 35.40
N THR A 15 -52.88 2.44 35.23
CA THR A 15 -52.84 3.06 33.90
C THR A 15 -51.60 2.64 33.11
N ARG A 16 -50.46 2.45 33.80
CA ARG A 16 -49.20 2.01 33.17
C ARG A 16 -49.24 0.54 32.74
N THR A 17 -49.93 -0.32 33.49
CA THR A 17 -50.12 -1.73 33.10
C THR A 17 -51.06 -1.82 31.90
N LEU A 18 -52.17 -1.08 31.90
CA LEU A 18 -53.12 -1.02 30.79
C LEU A 18 -52.46 -0.51 29.50
N GLN A 19 -51.66 0.56 29.58
CA GLN A 19 -50.95 1.11 28.43
C GLN A 19 -49.94 0.13 27.82
N ARG A 20 -49.27 -0.69 28.64
CA ARG A 20 -48.37 -1.75 28.17
C ARG A 20 -49.13 -2.87 27.46
N PHE A 21 -50.31 -3.25 27.94
CA PHE A 21 -51.16 -4.23 27.27
C PHE A 21 -51.67 -3.70 25.92
N ILE A 22 -52.09 -2.44 25.85
CA ILE A 22 -52.53 -1.80 24.60
C ILE A 22 -51.36 -1.73 23.59
N LEU A 23 -50.16 -1.33 24.04
CA LEU A 23 -48.96 -1.31 23.19
C LEU A 23 -48.60 -2.72 22.68
N PHE A 24 -48.70 -3.74 23.53
CA PHE A 24 -48.44 -5.12 23.13
C PHE A 24 -49.46 -5.62 22.09
N PHE A 25 -50.75 -5.31 22.28
CA PHE A 25 -51.80 -5.67 21.33
C PHE A 25 -51.67 -4.90 20.00
N ALA A 26 -51.29 -3.61 20.05
CA ALA A 26 -51.02 -2.82 18.85
C ALA A 26 -49.80 -3.36 18.07
N LEU A 27 -48.73 -3.78 18.76
CA LEU A 27 -47.56 -4.39 18.13
C LEU A 27 -47.90 -5.75 17.49
N ALA A 28 -48.74 -6.54 18.16
CA ALA A 28 -49.25 -7.80 17.63
C ALA A 28 -50.12 -7.59 16.38
N LEU A 29 -50.95 -6.54 16.36
CA LEU A 29 -51.79 -6.19 15.21
C LEU A 29 -50.96 -5.81 13.97
N ILE A 30 -49.85 -5.08 14.16
CA ILE A 30 -48.95 -4.66 13.07
C ILE A 30 -48.23 -5.86 12.44
N SER A 31 -47.99 -6.93 13.23
CA SER A 31 -47.34 -8.15 12.74
C SER A 31 -48.24 -8.97 11.80
N ILE A 32 -49.57 -8.82 11.89
CA ILE A 32 -50.54 -9.53 11.04
C ILE A 32 -50.64 -8.89 9.64
N ILE A 33 -50.31 -7.59 9.52
CA ILE A 33 -50.43 -6.83 8.26
C ILE A 33 -49.26 -7.13 7.28
N GLN A 34 -48.17 -7.73 7.77
CA GLN A 34 -46.98 -8.10 6.97
C GLN A 34 -47.15 -9.40 6.16
N ALA A 35 -48.29 -10.09 6.28
CA ALA A 35 -48.53 -11.39 5.62
C ALA A 35 -49.32 -11.30 4.30
N ASN A 36 -49.18 -10.21 3.54
CA ASN A 36 -49.67 -10.15 2.16
C ASN A 36 -48.61 -10.71 1.19
N ALA A 37 -48.23 -11.97 1.36
CA ALA A 37 -47.67 -12.73 0.25
C ALA A 37 -48.85 -13.22 -0.58
N GLN A 38 -49.16 -12.54 -1.68
CA GLN A 38 -50.15 -13.03 -2.62
C GLN A 38 -49.77 -14.46 -3.02
N PRO A 39 -50.70 -15.43 -3.02
CA PRO A 39 -50.43 -16.74 -3.60
C PRO A 39 -50.16 -16.53 -5.09
N TYR A 40 -48.89 -16.65 -5.47
CA TYR A 40 -48.46 -16.66 -6.86
C TYR A 40 -48.86 -18.02 -7.43
N PHE A 41 -49.93 -18.07 -8.23
CA PHE A 41 -50.47 -19.32 -8.76
C PHE A 41 -49.55 -19.89 -9.84
N PRO A 42 -49.02 -21.12 -9.68
CA PRO A 42 -48.10 -21.74 -10.65
C PRO A 42 -48.74 -22.22 -11.96
N GLU A 43 -50.07 -22.13 -12.13
CA GLU A 43 -50.79 -22.84 -13.19
C GLU A 43 -50.43 -22.38 -14.62
N ASP A 44 -49.90 -21.16 -14.79
CA ASP A 44 -49.50 -20.62 -16.10
C ASP A 44 -47.97 -20.55 -16.31
N MET A 45 -47.18 -21.06 -15.37
CA MET A 45 -45.73 -21.06 -15.51
C MET A 45 -45.25 -22.18 -16.41
N ILE A 46 -44.34 -21.84 -17.33
CA ILE A 46 -43.68 -22.81 -18.19
C ILE A 46 -42.23 -23.00 -17.76
N GLU A 47 -41.70 -24.21 -17.99
CA GLU A 47 -40.29 -24.51 -17.77
C GLU A 47 -39.46 -24.06 -18.98
N VAL A 48 -38.55 -23.11 -18.74
CA VAL A 48 -37.59 -22.61 -19.73
C VAL A 48 -36.23 -23.24 -19.45
N SER A 49 -35.78 -24.09 -20.37
CA SER A 49 -34.51 -24.81 -20.27
C SER A 49 -33.54 -24.45 -21.40
N GLY A 50 -32.28 -24.25 -21.07
CA GLY A 50 -31.28 -23.84 -22.06
C GLY A 50 -29.85 -24.17 -21.68
N LYS A 51 -28.97 -24.15 -22.69
CA LYS A 51 -27.52 -24.30 -22.54
C LYS A 51 -26.80 -23.05 -23.02
N LEU A 52 -25.89 -22.53 -22.20
CA LEU A 52 -25.12 -21.31 -22.46
C LEU A 52 -23.73 -21.66 -23.00
N ILE A 53 -23.37 -21.07 -24.13
CA ILE A 53 -22.05 -21.22 -24.75
C ILE A 53 -21.49 -19.86 -25.17
N ASP A 54 -20.16 -19.78 -25.27
CA ASP A 54 -19.47 -18.63 -25.84
C ASP A 54 -19.77 -18.52 -27.34
N THR A 55 -20.05 -17.31 -27.82
CA THR A 55 -20.30 -17.03 -29.23
C THR A 55 -19.04 -17.21 -30.09
N GLU A 56 -17.87 -16.93 -29.53
CA GLU A 56 -16.58 -16.92 -30.23
C GLU A 56 -15.87 -18.27 -30.16
N THR A 57 -15.66 -18.82 -28.96
CA THR A 57 -14.93 -20.09 -28.79
C THR A 57 -15.83 -21.31 -28.86
N GLY A 58 -17.13 -21.16 -28.58
CA GLY A 58 -18.06 -22.28 -28.43
C GLY A 58 -17.95 -23.00 -27.09
N ASP A 59 -17.11 -22.50 -26.18
CA ASP A 59 -16.94 -23.10 -24.85
C ASP A 59 -18.18 -22.93 -23.98
N ILE A 60 -18.30 -23.76 -22.95
CA ILE A 60 -19.40 -23.72 -22.00
C ILE A 60 -19.29 -22.46 -21.12
N VAL A 61 -20.42 -21.80 -20.85
CA VAL A 61 -20.50 -20.70 -19.89
C VAL A 61 -21.18 -21.20 -18.60
N PRO A 62 -20.41 -21.61 -17.57
CA PRO A 62 -20.96 -22.12 -16.33
C PRO A 62 -21.37 -20.98 -15.37
N TYR A 63 -22.20 -21.32 -14.38
CA TYR A 63 -22.57 -20.44 -13.27
C TYR A 63 -23.15 -19.06 -13.68
N ALA A 64 -23.85 -19.00 -14.80
CA ALA A 64 -24.58 -17.80 -15.20
C ALA A 64 -25.83 -17.62 -14.32
N HIS A 65 -26.17 -16.37 -14.00
CA HIS A 65 -27.38 -16.01 -13.29
C HIS A 65 -28.51 -15.74 -14.28
N ILE A 66 -29.62 -16.47 -14.14
CA ILE A 66 -30.84 -16.30 -14.93
C ILE A 66 -31.89 -15.68 -14.02
N VAL A 67 -32.22 -14.42 -14.24
CA VAL A 67 -33.09 -13.62 -13.35
C VAL A 67 -34.33 -13.16 -14.09
N ASN A 68 -35.49 -13.42 -13.51
CA ASN A 68 -36.76 -12.82 -13.89
C ASN A 68 -37.01 -11.57 -13.03
N GLN A 69 -36.93 -10.41 -13.67
CA GLN A 69 -37.06 -9.12 -12.97
C GLN A 69 -38.47 -8.86 -12.43
N ARG A 70 -39.52 -9.43 -13.04
CA ARG A 70 -40.92 -9.23 -12.59
C ARG A 70 -41.15 -9.87 -11.22
N VAL A 71 -40.77 -11.13 -11.08
CA VAL A 71 -41.01 -11.92 -9.85
C VAL A 71 -39.84 -11.86 -8.87
N HIS A 72 -38.76 -11.14 -9.19
CA HIS A 72 -37.53 -11.05 -8.39
C HIS A 72 -36.92 -12.42 -8.04
N GLY A 73 -37.18 -13.42 -8.89
CA GLY A 73 -36.73 -14.80 -8.75
C GLY A 73 -35.80 -15.21 -9.89
N GLY A 74 -35.06 -16.29 -9.72
CA GLY A 74 -34.11 -16.74 -10.72
C GLY A 74 -33.44 -18.06 -10.35
N THR A 75 -32.58 -18.53 -11.25
CA THR A 75 -31.77 -19.73 -11.08
C THR A 75 -30.32 -19.45 -11.50
N ILE A 76 -29.43 -20.40 -11.26
CA ILE A 76 -28.04 -20.35 -11.72
C ILE A 76 -27.81 -21.58 -12.62
N SER A 77 -27.07 -21.40 -13.71
CA SER A 77 -26.70 -22.52 -14.58
C SER A 77 -25.67 -23.42 -13.89
N ASP A 78 -25.68 -24.70 -14.24
CA ASP A 78 -24.72 -25.67 -13.71
C ASP A 78 -23.30 -25.53 -14.31
N LYS A 79 -22.43 -26.48 -13.97
CA LYS A 79 -21.06 -26.60 -14.49
C LYS A 79 -21.00 -26.87 -16.00
N GLU A 80 -22.07 -27.37 -16.60
CA GLU A 80 -22.20 -27.63 -18.04
C GLU A 80 -22.92 -26.47 -18.78
N GLY A 81 -23.21 -25.37 -18.08
CA GLY A 81 -23.88 -24.20 -18.60
C GLY A 81 -25.37 -24.43 -18.86
N VAL A 82 -25.96 -25.49 -18.31
CA VAL A 82 -27.38 -25.84 -18.44
C VAL A 82 -28.16 -25.20 -17.30
N PHE A 83 -29.33 -24.62 -17.62
CA PHE A 83 -30.25 -24.05 -16.64
C PHE A 83 -31.69 -24.48 -16.94
N SER A 84 -32.52 -24.50 -15.89
CA SER A 84 -33.97 -24.61 -15.97
C SER A 84 -34.62 -23.65 -14.97
N VAL A 85 -35.61 -22.88 -15.42
CA VAL A 85 -36.36 -21.92 -14.61
C VAL A 85 -37.82 -21.89 -15.01
N GLN A 86 -38.71 -21.78 -14.02
CA GLN A 86 -40.14 -21.54 -14.27
C GLN A 86 -40.39 -20.05 -14.50
N ALA A 87 -41.06 -19.72 -15.60
CA ALA A 87 -41.38 -18.35 -15.98
C ALA A 87 -42.72 -18.27 -16.71
N ASP A 88 -43.37 -17.12 -16.63
CA ASP A 88 -44.59 -16.85 -17.38
C ASP A 88 -44.26 -16.61 -18.86
N PRO A 89 -45.09 -17.06 -19.81
CA PRO A 89 -44.94 -16.79 -21.24
C PRO A 89 -44.73 -15.30 -21.59
N ALA A 90 -45.30 -14.38 -20.80
CA ALA A 90 -45.16 -12.94 -20.99
C ALA A 90 -43.85 -12.34 -20.42
N ASP A 91 -43.06 -13.13 -19.70
CA ASP A 91 -41.84 -12.65 -19.04
C ASP A 91 -40.62 -12.58 -19.97
N THR A 92 -39.62 -11.82 -19.49
CA THR A 92 -38.28 -11.77 -20.06
C THR A 92 -37.25 -12.13 -18.99
N LEU A 93 -36.45 -13.13 -19.27
CA LEU A 93 -35.35 -13.57 -18.42
C LEU A 93 -34.08 -12.83 -18.80
N THR A 94 -33.37 -12.30 -17.81
CA THR A 94 -32.05 -11.68 -17.99
C THR A 94 -30.98 -12.67 -17.59
N VAL A 95 -30.04 -12.96 -18.48
CA VAL A 95 -28.92 -13.86 -18.21
C VAL A 95 -27.64 -13.06 -18.10
N ASN A 96 -26.97 -13.18 -16.96
CA ASN A 96 -25.72 -12.50 -16.62
C ASN A 96 -24.66 -13.55 -16.29
N ALA A 97 -23.48 -13.45 -16.92
CA ALA A 97 -22.33 -14.28 -16.58
C ALA A 97 -21.08 -13.39 -16.49
N MET A 98 -20.16 -13.76 -15.60
CA MET A 98 -18.92 -13.01 -15.40
C MET A 98 -18.09 -13.01 -16.68
N GLY A 99 -17.69 -11.82 -17.16
CA GLY A 99 -16.92 -11.69 -18.40
C GLY A 99 -17.75 -11.75 -19.68
N PHE A 100 -19.08 -11.84 -19.60
CA PHE A 100 -19.98 -11.87 -20.76
C PHE A 100 -20.98 -10.71 -20.72
N LYS A 101 -21.42 -10.28 -21.91
CA LYS A 101 -22.49 -9.30 -22.05
C LYS A 101 -23.80 -9.90 -21.58
N THR A 102 -24.58 -9.10 -20.85
CA THR A 102 -25.95 -9.45 -20.47
C THR A 102 -26.78 -9.77 -21.71
N MET A 103 -27.47 -10.91 -21.68
CA MET A 103 -28.44 -11.28 -22.72
C MET A 103 -29.85 -11.34 -22.14
N LYS A 104 -30.85 -11.20 -23.01
CA LYS A 104 -32.26 -11.32 -22.65
C LYS A 104 -32.88 -12.49 -23.42
N ILE A 105 -33.68 -13.28 -22.72
CA ILE A 105 -34.45 -14.39 -23.27
C ILE A 105 -35.93 -14.06 -23.10
N ILE A 106 -36.62 -13.82 -24.21
CA ILE A 106 -38.07 -13.61 -24.22
C ILE A 106 -38.74 -14.98 -24.17
N VAL A 107 -39.56 -15.22 -23.14
CA VAL A 107 -40.14 -16.56 -22.88
C VAL A 107 -41.11 -16.96 -24.01
N ALA A 108 -41.89 -16.02 -24.53
CA ALA A 108 -42.74 -16.23 -25.71
C ALA A 108 -41.96 -16.71 -26.96
N ASP A 109 -40.71 -16.27 -27.14
CA ASP A 109 -39.87 -16.71 -28.26
C ASP A 109 -39.24 -18.07 -28.01
N TYR A 110 -39.02 -18.45 -26.76
CA TYR A 110 -38.59 -19.79 -26.39
C TYR A 110 -39.65 -20.84 -26.76
N LEU A 111 -40.92 -20.57 -26.46
CA LEU A 111 -42.05 -21.44 -26.79
C LEU A 111 -42.13 -21.78 -28.29
N LYS A 112 -41.78 -20.83 -29.16
CA LYS A 112 -41.78 -21.03 -30.62
C LYS A 112 -40.72 -22.02 -31.11
N LYS A 113 -39.66 -22.27 -30.32
CA LYS A 113 -38.51 -23.08 -30.76
C LYS A 113 -38.76 -24.59 -30.70
N ASN A 114 -39.84 -25.03 -30.03
CA ASN A 114 -40.29 -26.43 -29.92
C ASN A 114 -39.14 -27.44 -29.66
N LYS A 115 -38.22 -27.10 -28.75
CA LYS A 115 -37.05 -27.89 -28.38
C LYS A 115 -36.99 -27.99 -26.86
N THR A 116 -36.60 -29.15 -26.34
CA THR A 116 -36.45 -29.40 -24.90
C THR A 116 -35.33 -28.55 -24.28
N ILE A 117 -34.23 -28.33 -25.02
CA ILE A 117 -33.12 -27.49 -24.60
C ILE A 117 -32.73 -26.57 -25.76
N VAL A 118 -32.70 -25.27 -25.51
CA VAL A 118 -32.28 -24.26 -26.49
C VAL A 118 -30.85 -23.80 -26.18
N ILE A 119 -30.00 -23.76 -27.20
CA ILE A 119 -28.63 -23.25 -27.07
C ILE A 119 -28.65 -21.72 -27.23
N TYR A 120 -28.07 -21.03 -26.26
CA TYR A 120 -27.95 -19.59 -26.19
C TYR A 120 -26.48 -19.19 -26.23
N LYS A 121 -26.11 -18.32 -27.17
CA LYS A 121 -24.74 -17.85 -27.35
C LYS A 121 -24.54 -16.51 -26.62
N MET A 122 -23.58 -16.46 -25.71
CA MET A 122 -23.20 -15.25 -24.97
C MET A 122 -21.95 -14.64 -25.57
N ALA A 123 -21.92 -13.31 -25.69
CA ALA A 123 -20.76 -12.60 -26.25
C ALA A 123 -19.82 -12.13 -25.12
N PRO A 124 -18.51 -12.43 -25.17
CA PRO A 124 -17.58 -11.99 -24.14
C PRO A 124 -17.42 -10.46 -24.14
N ILE A 125 -17.14 -9.90 -22.96
CA ILE A 125 -16.79 -8.49 -22.79
C ILE A 125 -15.29 -8.35 -22.98
N ARG A 126 -14.89 -7.65 -24.05
CA ARG A 126 -13.51 -7.28 -24.31
C ARG A 126 -13.36 -5.77 -24.09
N TYR A 127 -12.56 -5.39 -23.11
CA TYR A 127 -12.12 -4.01 -22.97
C TYR A 127 -10.86 -3.83 -23.79
N LEU A 128 -10.97 -3.08 -24.89
CA LEU A 128 -9.78 -2.57 -25.57
C LEU A 128 -9.19 -1.50 -24.66
N VAL A 129 -8.04 -1.81 -24.06
CA VAL A 129 -7.26 -0.79 -23.36
C VAL A 129 -6.78 0.17 -24.43
N GLY A 130 -7.28 1.41 -24.40
CA GLY A 130 -6.87 2.44 -25.33
C GLY A 130 -5.36 2.65 -25.22
N GLU A 131 -4.70 2.85 -26.34
CA GLU A 131 -3.30 3.28 -26.35
C GLU A 131 -3.18 4.54 -25.51
N VAL A 132 -2.42 4.47 -24.42
CA VAL A 132 -2.12 5.66 -23.63
C VAL A 132 -1.15 6.49 -24.46
N LYS A 133 -1.70 7.44 -25.22
CA LYS A 133 -0.88 8.44 -25.90
C LYS A 133 -0.29 9.31 -24.81
N VAL A 134 0.93 8.95 -24.39
CA VAL A 134 1.74 9.78 -23.50
C VAL A 134 2.16 11.01 -24.32
N THR A 135 1.26 11.97 -24.48
CA THR A 135 1.66 13.32 -24.84
C THR A 135 2.32 13.89 -23.60
N GLY A 136 3.60 13.54 -23.44
CA GLY A 136 4.50 14.39 -22.71
C GLY A 136 4.34 15.76 -23.34
N LYS A 137 3.78 16.72 -22.60
CA LYS A 137 4.31 18.07 -22.71
C LYS A 137 5.74 17.94 -22.25
N ASN A 138 6.61 17.47 -23.15
CA ASN A 138 8.00 17.77 -23.09
C ASN A 138 7.99 19.28 -23.23
N LYS A 139 7.84 19.99 -22.10
CA LYS A 139 8.41 21.32 -21.95
C LYS A 139 9.77 21.13 -22.56
N LYS A 140 10.00 21.73 -23.75
CA LYS A 140 11.28 21.65 -24.47
C LYS A 140 12.32 21.67 -23.38
N LEU A 141 13.11 20.60 -23.28
CA LEU A 141 14.04 20.42 -22.18
C LEU A 141 14.82 21.73 -22.13
N ASP A 142 14.47 22.56 -21.16
CA ASP A 142 15.08 23.86 -21.02
C ASP A 142 16.39 23.46 -20.38
N LEU A 143 17.38 23.07 -21.20
CA LEU A 143 18.71 22.71 -20.73
C LEU A 143 19.32 23.89 -19.95
N TYR A 144 18.75 25.09 -20.14
CA TYR A 144 19.06 26.33 -19.45
C TYR A 144 18.13 26.66 -18.26
N GLY A 145 17.17 25.79 -17.94
CA GLY A 145 16.12 26.03 -16.92
C GLY A 145 15.87 24.87 -15.96
N VAL A 146 16.69 23.81 -15.96
CA VAL A 146 16.74 22.87 -14.83
C VAL A 146 17.30 23.66 -13.65
N PRO A 147 16.54 23.91 -12.57
CA PRO A 147 17.17 24.42 -11.37
C PRO A 147 18.22 23.39 -11.00
N GLN A 148 19.50 23.75 -11.04
CA GLN A 148 20.52 22.89 -10.48
C GLN A 148 20.10 22.67 -9.03
N GLY A 149 19.54 21.48 -8.77
CA GLY A 149 19.13 21.12 -7.44
C GLY A 149 20.37 21.20 -6.60
N ASN A 150 20.33 22.04 -5.57
CA ASN A 150 21.44 22.15 -4.63
C ASN A 150 21.89 20.73 -4.26
N GLU A 151 23.17 20.45 -4.43
CA GLU A 151 23.73 19.16 -4.04
C GLU A 151 23.35 18.90 -2.59
N SER A 152 22.48 17.92 -2.36
CA SER A 152 22.13 17.54 -1.00
C SER A 152 23.35 16.86 -0.40
N LYS A 153 23.84 17.39 0.72
CA LYS A 153 24.93 16.78 1.49
C LYS A 153 24.53 15.42 2.10
N VAL A 154 23.27 15.00 1.93
CA VAL A 154 22.73 13.74 2.44
C VAL A 154 22.91 12.65 1.37
N PRO A 155 23.61 11.54 1.68
CA PRO A 155 23.86 10.46 0.75
C PRO A 155 22.56 9.77 0.33
N VAL A 156 22.54 9.15 -0.86
CA VAL A 156 21.32 8.69 -1.54
C VAL A 156 20.54 7.68 -0.71
N GLU A 157 21.24 6.84 0.04
CA GLU A 157 20.71 5.81 0.94
C GLU A 157 19.87 6.42 2.07
N LEU A 158 20.09 7.69 2.40
CA LEU A 158 19.40 8.42 3.48
C LEU A 158 18.27 9.33 2.97
N ARG A 159 17.95 9.29 1.67
CA ARG A 159 16.93 10.16 1.04
C ARG A 159 15.52 9.55 1.04
N SER A 160 15.34 8.31 1.53
CA SER A 160 14.02 7.71 1.71
C SER A 160 13.20 8.46 2.76
N ASP A 161 11.88 8.54 2.54
CA ASP A 161 10.92 9.15 3.46
C ASP A 161 10.97 8.51 4.86
N ASP A 162 11.43 7.26 4.96
CA ASP A 162 11.61 6.54 6.21
C ASP A 162 12.72 7.11 7.10
N PHE A 163 13.68 7.84 6.54
CA PHE A 163 14.86 8.37 7.24
C PHE A 163 14.88 9.91 7.32
N ASN A 164 14.03 10.60 6.54
CA ASN A 164 14.24 12.02 6.26
C ASN A 164 13.55 13.01 7.22
N LYS A 165 13.03 12.59 8.38
CA LYS A 165 12.32 13.53 9.28
C LYS A 165 12.61 13.27 10.75
N LYS A 166 13.70 13.86 11.26
CA LYS A 166 13.72 14.24 12.68
C LYS A 166 12.62 15.29 12.90
N PRO A 167 11.74 15.15 13.91
CA PRO A 167 10.75 16.17 14.22
C PRO A 167 11.48 17.50 14.46
N HIS A 168 10.97 18.57 13.88
CA HIS A 168 11.55 19.90 14.06
C HIS A 168 11.53 20.27 15.55
N TRP A 169 12.45 21.13 15.99
CA TRP A 169 12.54 21.49 17.41
C TRP A 169 11.25 22.12 17.95
N THR A 170 10.47 22.79 17.09
CA THR A 170 9.13 23.32 17.43
C THR A 170 8.04 22.26 17.53
N SER A 171 8.22 21.07 16.95
CA SER A 171 7.25 19.97 17.01
C SER A 171 7.18 19.33 18.40
N ALA A 172 8.18 19.52 19.26
CA ALA A 172 8.13 19.07 20.66
C ALA A 172 7.10 19.86 21.49
N ILE A 173 6.80 21.10 21.10
CA ILE A 173 5.82 21.97 21.78
C ILE A 173 4.39 21.59 21.36
N PHE A 174 4.18 21.33 20.07
CA PHE A 174 2.84 21.09 19.51
C PHE A 174 2.48 19.60 19.39
N SER A 175 3.42 18.67 19.63
CA SER A 175 3.16 17.23 19.55
C SER A 175 4.05 16.44 20.53
N PRO A 176 3.75 16.49 21.84
CA PRO A 176 4.51 15.79 22.88
C PRO A 176 4.63 14.28 22.62
N LEU A 177 3.59 13.68 22.04
CA LEU A 177 3.53 12.24 21.76
C LEU A 177 4.51 11.84 20.64
N SER A 178 4.63 12.64 19.58
CA SER A 178 5.60 12.40 18.50
C SER A 178 7.05 12.50 18.98
N PHE A 179 7.32 13.40 19.93
CA PHE A 179 8.65 13.53 20.55
C PHE A 179 9.01 12.32 21.41
N LEU A 180 8.06 11.82 22.21
CA LEU A 180 8.23 10.60 23.00
C LEU A 180 8.43 9.37 22.10
N HIS A 181 7.63 9.24 21.04
CA HIS A 181 7.77 8.17 20.05
C HIS A 181 9.18 8.15 19.43
N TYR A 182 9.68 9.31 18.99
CA TYR A 182 11.04 9.44 18.43
C TYR A 182 12.16 9.07 19.43
N LYS A 183 11.99 9.41 20.72
CA LYS A 183 13.00 9.12 21.75
C LYS A 183 12.97 7.67 22.25
N LEU A 184 11.78 7.10 22.46
CA LEU A 184 11.60 5.81 23.15
C LEU A 184 11.50 4.62 22.19
N ASN A 185 11.08 4.82 20.93
CA ASN A 185 10.93 3.73 19.99
C ASN A 185 12.30 3.12 19.61
N LYS A 186 12.44 1.80 19.79
CA LYS A 186 13.65 1.04 19.42
C LYS A 186 13.94 1.14 17.93
N HIS A 187 12.92 1.17 17.07
CA HIS A 187 13.07 1.27 15.63
C HIS A 187 13.68 2.62 15.21
N GLU A 188 13.17 3.73 15.77
CA GLU A 188 13.72 5.08 15.57
C GLU A 188 15.16 5.23 16.08
N LYS A 189 15.51 4.53 17.17
CA LYS A 189 16.90 4.44 17.65
C LYS A 189 17.81 3.72 16.66
N SER A 190 17.36 2.63 16.05
CA SER A 190 18.11 1.88 15.04
C SER A 190 18.32 2.71 13.77
N LYS A 191 17.30 3.44 13.30
CA LYS A 191 17.43 4.35 12.15
C LYS A 191 18.52 5.40 12.36
N ARG A 192 18.57 6.03 13.54
CA ARG A 192 19.61 7.00 13.89
C ARG A 192 21.02 6.41 13.89
N LYS A 193 21.18 5.18 14.38
CA LYS A 193 22.47 4.48 14.37
C LYS A 193 22.93 4.17 12.94
N ALA A 194 22.02 3.67 12.09
CA ALA A 194 22.31 3.43 10.69
C ALA A 194 22.70 4.73 9.96
N MET A 195 21.97 5.82 10.20
CA MET A 195 22.29 7.14 9.64
C MET A 195 23.67 7.65 10.08
N ALA A 196 24.01 7.52 11.37
CA ALA A 196 25.33 7.89 11.87
C ALA A 196 26.46 7.06 11.24
N ALA A 197 26.23 5.75 11.05
CA ALA A 197 27.19 4.87 10.39
C ALA A 197 27.42 5.26 8.93
N ILE A 198 26.34 5.50 8.16
CA ILE A 198 26.43 5.90 6.73
C ILE A 198 27.13 7.25 6.57
N ILE A 199 26.83 8.24 7.43
CA ILE A 199 27.53 9.53 7.40
C ILE A 199 29.02 9.34 7.69
N THR A 200 29.35 8.50 8.68
CA THR A 200 30.74 8.19 9.04
C THR A 200 31.46 7.46 7.89
N GLU A 201 30.81 6.51 7.24
CA GLU A 201 31.34 5.78 6.08
C GLU A 201 31.62 6.71 4.90
N SER A 202 30.67 7.59 4.56
CA SER A 202 30.86 8.59 3.50
C SER A 202 32.03 9.54 3.77
N GLN A 203 32.31 9.81 5.05
CA GLN A 203 33.46 10.58 5.49
C GLN A 203 34.77 9.79 5.36
N TRP A 204 34.76 8.51 5.74
CA TRP A 204 35.87 7.59 5.54
C TRP A 204 36.22 7.41 4.06
N ASP A 205 35.24 7.34 3.17
CA ASP A 205 35.50 7.17 1.75
C ASP A 205 36.21 8.38 1.14
N LYS A 206 35.82 9.60 1.53
CA LYS A 206 36.55 10.82 1.16
C LYS A 206 37.96 10.84 1.73
N PHE A 207 38.11 10.37 2.97
CA PHE A 207 39.40 10.30 3.63
C PHE A 207 40.35 9.31 2.93
N LYS A 208 39.87 8.13 2.51
CA LYS A 208 40.65 7.13 1.74
C LYS A 208 41.18 7.65 0.40
N LEU A 209 40.49 8.62 -0.23
CA LEU A 209 40.98 9.22 -1.48
C LEU A 209 42.27 10.02 -1.27
N VAL A 210 42.43 10.59 -0.07
CA VAL A 210 43.58 11.41 0.29
C VAL A 210 44.62 10.61 1.09
N TYR A 211 44.18 9.58 1.81
CA TYR A 211 45.03 8.68 2.60
C TYR A 211 44.96 7.26 2.04
N ASN A 212 46.00 6.87 1.30
CA ASN A 212 46.16 5.53 0.74
C ASN A 212 47.64 5.13 0.69
N LYS A 213 47.90 3.84 0.45
CA LYS A 213 49.26 3.25 0.43
C LYS A 213 50.18 3.95 -0.59
N ASP A 214 49.66 4.30 -1.76
CA ASP A 214 50.43 4.95 -2.83
C ASP A 214 50.88 6.37 -2.45
N ILE A 215 49.99 7.12 -1.78
CA ILE A 215 50.27 8.47 -1.29
C ILE A 215 51.30 8.40 -0.15
N LEU A 216 51.16 7.45 0.78
CA LEU A 216 52.14 7.26 1.85
C LEU A 216 53.51 6.90 1.27
N HIS A 217 53.57 5.96 0.33
CA HIS A 217 54.80 5.61 -0.39
C HIS A 217 55.43 6.84 -1.07
N ARG A 218 54.65 7.67 -1.76
CA ARG A 218 55.17 8.89 -2.40
C ARG A 218 55.74 9.91 -1.40
N ILE A 219 55.15 9.99 -0.21
CA ILE A 219 55.54 10.98 0.81
C ILE A 219 56.77 10.52 1.59
N THR A 220 56.82 9.23 1.97
CA THR A 220 57.84 8.68 2.87
C THR A 220 58.91 7.85 2.17
N GLY A 221 58.65 7.38 0.94
CA GLY A 221 59.54 6.48 0.21
C GLY A 221 59.58 5.04 0.75
N LEU A 222 58.78 4.71 1.76
CA LEU A 222 58.74 3.36 2.35
C LEU A 222 58.08 2.35 1.40
N GLU A 223 58.55 1.10 1.42
CA GLU A 223 58.01 0.00 0.60
C GLU A 223 57.78 -1.28 1.44
N GLY A 224 56.97 -2.19 0.88
CA GLY A 224 56.71 -3.51 1.48
C GLY A 224 56.15 -3.44 2.91
N ASP A 225 56.64 -4.33 3.77
CA ASP A 225 56.16 -4.49 5.15
C ASP A 225 56.37 -3.23 6.00
N THR A 226 57.44 -2.45 5.74
CA THR A 226 57.72 -1.21 6.49
C THR A 226 56.67 -0.13 6.23
N LEU A 227 56.12 -0.09 5.02
CA LEU A 227 55.04 0.83 4.67
C LEU A 227 53.72 0.42 5.34
N ASP A 228 53.46 -0.89 5.45
CA ASP A 228 52.28 -1.41 6.12
C ASP A 228 52.36 -1.17 7.64
N ASP A 229 53.53 -1.34 8.24
CA ASP A 229 53.82 -0.98 9.63
C ASP A 229 53.60 0.51 9.90
N PHE A 230 54.08 1.38 9.00
CA PHE A 230 53.87 2.82 9.10
C PHE A 230 52.39 3.19 8.93
N MET A 231 51.67 2.53 8.03
CA MET A 231 50.24 2.74 7.85
C MET A 231 49.43 2.36 9.12
N ILE A 232 49.83 1.30 9.83
CA ILE A 232 49.25 0.94 11.13
C ILE A 232 49.53 2.03 12.17
N TYR A 233 50.78 2.53 12.23
CA TYR A 233 51.16 3.63 13.11
C TYR A 233 50.33 4.89 12.85
N CYS A 234 50.18 5.26 11.58
CA CYS A 234 49.30 6.35 11.16
C CYS A 234 47.86 6.11 11.61
N ASN A 235 47.28 4.92 11.40
CA ASN A 235 45.89 4.65 11.82
C ASN A 235 45.65 4.83 13.33
N ILE A 236 46.68 4.65 14.17
CA ILE A 236 46.59 4.83 15.62
C ILE A 236 46.75 6.31 16.02
N HIS A 237 47.68 7.03 15.38
CA HIS A 237 48.09 8.38 15.79
C HIS A 237 47.52 9.51 14.91
N MET A 238 46.75 9.17 13.88
CA MET A 238 46.14 10.12 12.96
C MET A 238 44.86 10.71 13.55
N ASN A 239 45.04 11.81 14.27
CA ASN A 239 43.95 12.64 14.76
C ASN A 239 43.66 13.77 13.76
N LEU A 240 43.06 13.42 12.62
CA LEU A 240 42.59 14.39 11.63
C LEU A 240 41.08 14.44 11.61
N TYR A 241 40.55 15.64 11.38
CA TYR A 241 39.13 15.81 11.15
C TYR A 241 38.77 15.29 9.75
N TYR A 242 37.62 14.62 9.60
CA TYR A 242 37.18 14.02 8.34
C TYR A 242 36.99 15.01 7.17
N SER A 243 37.04 16.32 7.43
CA SER A 243 37.04 17.37 6.40
C SER A 243 38.41 17.98 6.13
N ALA A 244 39.50 17.34 6.56
CA ALA A 244 40.86 17.80 6.29
C ALA A 244 41.13 17.87 4.79
N THR A 245 41.86 18.90 4.38
CA THR A 245 42.32 19.09 3.00
C THR A 245 43.51 18.19 2.68
N SER A 246 43.79 17.97 1.40
CA SER A 246 44.94 17.15 0.95
C SER A 246 46.29 17.65 1.47
N LEU A 247 46.45 18.96 1.60
CA LEU A 247 47.65 19.60 2.14
C LEU A 247 47.83 19.32 3.64
N GLU A 248 46.75 19.45 4.43
CA GLU A 248 46.77 19.18 5.87
C GLU A 248 47.08 17.71 6.16
N VAL A 249 46.55 16.79 5.34
CA VAL A 249 46.86 15.36 5.42
C VAL A 249 48.35 15.12 5.13
N ASP A 250 48.90 15.70 4.06
CA ASP A 250 50.34 15.56 3.73
C ASP A 250 51.25 16.05 4.87
N GLN A 251 50.96 17.24 5.41
CA GLN A 251 51.72 17.82 6.52
C GLN A 251 51.68 16.90 7.75
N ARG A 252 50.50 16.42 8.12
CA ARG A 252 50.35 15.53 9.27
C ARG A 252 51.04 14.18 9.07
N VAL A 253 50.98 13.61 7.86
CA VAL A 253 51.69 12.38 7.52
C VAL A 253 53.20 12.57 7.68
N ARG A 254 53.77 13.71 7.23
CA ARG A 254 55.20 14.01 7.40
C ARG A 254 55.59 14.15 8.86
N GLU A 255 54.75 14.75 9.69
CA GLU A 255 54.98 14.84 11.15
C GLU A 255 54.95 13.45 11.80
N LEU A 256 53.96 12.63 11.45
CA LEU A 256 53.85 11.26 11.92
C LEU A 256 55.03 10.41 11.47
N PHE A 257 55.53 10.63 10.26
CA PHE A 257 56.70 9.95 9.75
C PHE A 257 57.95 10.28 10.58
N LYS A 258 58.18 11.55 10.90
CA LYS A 258 59.27 11.95 11.81
C LYS A 258 59.15 11.32 13.20
N GLN A 259 57.93 11.22 13.73
CA GLN A 259 57.67 10.59 15.02
C GLN A 259 57.91 9.07 14.96
N TYR A 260 57.45 8.43 13.89
CA TYR A 260 57.67 7.01 13.63
C TYR A 260 59.16 6.68 13.52
N GLU A 261 59.94 7.48 12.80
CA GLU A 261 61.40 7.34 12.73
C GLU A 261 62.05 7.51 14.11
N ALA A 262 61.63 8.50 14.90
CA ALA A 262 62.15 8.72 16.24
C ALA A 262 61.81 7.57 17.22
N ASP A 263 60.61 6.97 17.11
CA ASP A 263 60.13 5.91 18.00
C ASP A 263 60.67 4.52 17.62
N LYS A 264 60.80 4.21 16.32
CA LYS A 264 61.25 2.89 15.84
C LYS A 264 62.73 2.84 15.41
N MET A 265 63.41 3.96 15.18
CA MET A 265 64.83 3.98 14.80
C MET A 265 65.68 4.85 15.76
N PRO A 266 66.09 4.34 16.94
CA PRO A 266 67.03 5.05 17.81
C PRO A 266 68.49 5.09 17.27
N GLY A 267 68.72 4.88 15.97
CA GLY A 267 70.05 4.95 15.36
C GLY A 267 70.05 4.59 13.88
N GLY A 268 69.92 5.59 13.00
CA GLY A 268 70.07 5.46 11.55
C GLY A 268 70.46 6.81 10.95
N SER A 269 71.57 6.84 10.22
CA SER A 269 72.32 8.03 9.83
C SER A 269 71.57 9.02 8.93
N ILE A 270 71.66 10.29 9.29
CA ILE A 270 71.52 11.41 8.35
C ILE A 270 72.67 11.31 7.34
N THR A 271 72.37 11.02 6.07
CA THR A 271 73.27 11.34 4.95
C THR A 271 72.51 12.21 3.97
N ASN A 272 73.12 13.35 3.68
CA ASN A 272 72.64 14.50 2.88
C ASN A 272 71.94 14.16 1.57
#